data_AF-A0A966T4J9-F1
#
_entry.id   AF-A0A966T4J9-F1
#
_cell.length_a   1.000
_cell.length_b   1.000
_cell.length_c   1.000
_cell.angle_alpha   90.00
_cell.angle_beta   90.00
_cell.angle_gamma   90.00
#
_symmetry.space_group_name_H-M   'P 1'
#
loop_
_entity.id
_entity.type
_entity.pdbx_description
1 polymer ?
#
loop_
_entity_poly.entity_id
_entity_poly.type
_entity_poly.pdbx_seq_one_letter_code
_entity_poly.pdbx_strand_id
1 'polypeptide(L)'
;VESRATGGSMITVDEAAKRGITVLAVPGSPHSDTSAGTNALIAQGATSVCDVADVLVALGIDHHRLAASSDARPRPSAADKVVLDALARRPSTFDHLVAELDLPIEDVAVRLGRLEAQGWAVVNGGWWEALLAS
;
A
#
# COMPACT_ATOMS: atom_id res chain seq x y z
N VAL A 1 -4.01 -22.13 7.81
CA VAL A 1 -2.74 -22.89 7.89
C VAL A 1 -2.85 -23.81 9.09
N GLU A 2 -2.42 -25.06 8.99
CA GLU A 2 -2.56 -26.07 10.05
C GLU A 2 -1.26 -26.89 10.18
N SER A 3 -0.94 -27.33 11.40
CA SER A 3 0.17 -28.24 11.68
C SER A 3 -0.08 -29.06 12.94
N ARG A 4 0.15 -30.38 12.84
CA ARG A 4 0.24 -31.27 14.00
C ARG A 4 1.52 -31.03 14.80
N ALA A 5 1.59 -31.49 16.05
CA ALA A 5 2.76 -31.34 16.91
C ALA A 5 4.07 -31.88 16.29
N THR A 6 3.99 -32.92 15.44
CA THR A 6 5.11 -33.52 14.70
C THR A 6 4.96 -33.36 13.18
N GLY A 7 4.18 -32.38 12.73
CA GLY A 7 3.93 -32.12 11.31
C GLY A 7 5.20 -31.68 10.58
N GLY A 8 5.29 -31.97 9.28
CA GLY A 8 6.46 -31.63 8.46
C GLY A 8 6.79 -30.14 8.39
N SER A 9 5.82 -29.25 8.68
CA SER A 9 6.06 -27.82 8.80
C SER A 9 6.85 -27.42 10.05
N MET A 10 6.93 -28.28 11.08
CA MET A 10 7.75 -28.02 12.28
C MET A 10 9.25 -28.03 11.97
N ILE A 11 9.68 -28.78 10.94
CA ILE A 11 11.07 -28.74 10.46
C ILE A 11 11.40 -27.32 9.95
N THR A 12 10.48 -26.70 9.21
CA THR A 12 10.64 -25.33 8.72
C THR A 12 10.68 -24.34 9.88
N VAL A 13 9.89 -24.56 10.92
CA VAL A 13 9.89 -23.72 12.13
C VAL A 13 11.24 -23.82 12.86
N ASP A 14 11.76 -25.03 13.04
CA ASP A 14 13.07 -25.24 13.66
C ASP A 14 14.20 -24.56 12.87
N GLU A 15 14.17 -24.66 11.55
CA GLU A 15 15.11 -23.98 10.67
C GLU A 15 14.97 -22.45 10.70
N ALA A 16 13.74 -21.93 10.80
CA ALA A 16 13.49 -20.50 10.96
C ALA A 16 14.08 -19.97 12.28
N ALA A 17 13.86 -20.68 13.38
CA ALA A 17 14.40 -20.33 14.70
C ALA A 17 15.94 -20.28 14.70
N LYS A 18 16.61 -21.27 14.08
CA LYS A 18 18.08 -21.30 13.94
C LYS A 18 18.64 -20.10 13.18
N ARG A 19 17.85 -19.52 12.27
CA ARG A 19 18.25 -18.38 11.42
C ARG A 19 17.79 -17.03 11.97
N GLY A 20 17.17 -17.01 13.15
CA GLY A 20 16.58 -15.79 13.71
C GLY A 20 15.42 -15.24 12.87
N ILE A 21 14.75 -16.10 12.10
CA ILE A 21 13.58 -15.72 11.29
C ILE A 21 12.34 -15.87 12.16
N THR A 22 11.55 -14.80 12.25
CA THR A 22 10.29 -14.78 12.99
C THR A 22 9.31 -15.80 12.42
N VAL A 23 8.69 -16.58 13.30
CA VAL A 23 7.61 -17.51 12.97
C VAL A 23 6.28 -16.93 13.46
N LEU A 24 5.28 -16.95 12.57
CA LEU A 24 3.91 -16.54 12.86
C LEU A 24 3.03 -17.80 12.86
N ALA A 25 2.00 -17.83 13.71
CA ALA A 25 1.16 -19.01 13.86
C ALA A 25 -0.33 -18.63 13.88
N VAL A 26 -1.14 -19.42 13.17
CA VAL A 26 -2.59 -19.27 13.16
C VAL A 26 -3.17 -20.08 14.33
N PRO A 27 -3.93 -19.45 15.25
CA PRO A 27 -4.57 -20.18 16.33
C PRO A 27 -5.65 -21.12 15.78
N GLY A 28 -5.82 -22.27 16.43
CA GLY A 28 -6.84 -23.23 16.07
C GLY A 28 -7.46 -23.90 17.30
N SER A 29 -8.49 -24.73 17.09
CA SER A 29 -9.20 -25.39 18.19
C SER A 29 -8.24 -26.22 19.05
N PRO A 30 -8.29 -26.12 20.39
CA PRO A 30 -7.46 -26.93 21.28
C PRO A 30 -7.81 -28.43 21.22
N HIS A 31 -8.98 -28.78 20.68
CA HIS A 31 -9.42 -30.16 20.47
C HIS A 31 -9.04 -30.70 19.08
N SER A 32 -8.41 -29.90 18.22
CA SER A 32 -7.96 -30.34 16.90
C SER A 32 -6.48 -30.74 16.92
N ASP A 33 -6.20 -31.99 16.59
CA ASP A 33 -4.82 -32.50 16.44
C ASP A 33 -4.04 -31.72 15.38
N THR A 34 -4.71 -31.20 14.34
CA THR A 34 -4.09 -30.42 13.26
C THR A 34 -3.76 -28.99 13.65
N SER A 35 -4.21 -28.53 14.83
CA SER A 35 -3.87 -27.22 15.39
C SER A 35 -2.88 -27.32 16.55
N ALA A 36 -2.53 -28.53 17.01
CA ALA A 36 -1.65 -28.73 18.15
C ALA A 36 -0.27 -28.10 17.96
N GLY A 37 0.29 -28.17 16.74
CA GLY A 37 1.57 -27.56 16.40
C GLY A 37 1.52 -26.03 16.40
N THR A 38 0.51 -25.43 15.76
CA THR A 38 0.39 -23.97 15.72
C THR A 38 0.09 -23.38 17.10
N ASN A 39 -0.76 -24.03 17.89
CA ASN A 39 -1.04 -23.61 19.26
C ASN A 39 0.19 -23.73 20.18
N ALA A 40 1.02 -24.77 19.99
CA ALA A 40 2.29 -24.91 20.73
C ALA A 40 3.28 -23.78 20.40
N LEU A 41 3.35 -23.37 19.13
CA LEU A 41 4.18 -22.22 18.72
C LEU A 41 3.72 -20.92 19.38
N ILE A 42 2.41 -20.68 19.42
CA ILE A 42 1.85 -19.50 20.10
C ILE A 42 2.20 -19.53 21.59
N ALA A 43 2.08 -20.69 22.24
CA ALA A 43 2.46 -20.85 23.65
C ALA A 43 3.98 -20.62 23.90
N GLN A 44 4.81 -20.84 22.89
CA GLN A 44 6.26 -20.58 22.92
C GLN A 44 6.63 -19.13 22.57
N GLY A 45 5.64 -18.27 22.29
CA GLY A 45 5.85 -16.85 22.00
C GLY A 45 5.84 -16.50 20.51
N ALA A 46 5.45 -17.42 19.61
CA ALA A 46 5.18 -17.05 18.23
C ALA A 46 3.98 -16.08 18.17
N THR A 47 4.09 -15.06 17.31
CA THR A 47 3.01 -14.10 17.12
C THR A 47 1.79 -14.81 16.51
N SER A 48 0.65 -14.67 17.18
CA SER A 48 -0.64 -15.16 16.67
C SER A 48 -1.12 -14.28 15.52
N VAL A 49 -1.56 -14.89 14.42
CA VAL A 49 -2.11 -14.19 13.26
C VAL A 49 -3.45 -14.80 12.85
N CYS A 50 -4.48 -13.96 12.75
CA CYS A 50 -5.84 -14.34 12.40
C CYS A 50 -6.21 -13.89 10.98
N ASP A 51 -5.54 -12.86 10.46
CA ASP A 51 -5.75 -12.34 9.11
C ASP A 51 -4.44 -11.84 8.45
N VAL A 52 -4.58 -11.30 7.24
CA VAL A 52 -3.44 -10.74 6.48
C VAL A 52 -2.86 -9.49 7.15
N ALA A 53 -3.68 -8.67 7.81
CA ALA A 53 -3.22 -7.46 8.47
C ALA A 53 -2.28 -7.78 9.64
N ASP A 54 -2.57 -8.84 10.40
CA ASP A 54 -1.68 -9.30 11.48
C ASP A 54 -0.29 -9.70 10.95
N VAL A 55 -0.23 -10.35 9.79
CA VAL A 55 1.04 -10.72 9.13
C VAL A 55 1.83 -9.49 8.71
N LEU A 56 1.14 -8.51 8.11
CA LEU A 56 1.75 -7.26 7.68
C LEU A 56 2.32 -6.47 8.86
N VAL A 57 1.56 -6.36 9.96
CA VAL A 57 2.02 -5.73 11.21
C VAL A 57 3.23 -6.46 11.78
N ALA A 58 3.21 -7.79 11.84
CA ALA A 58 4.30 -8.59 12.37
C ALA A 58 5.60 -8.48 11.55
N LEU A 59 5.49 -8.22 10.24
CA LEU A 59 6.63 -7.95 9.35
C LEU A 59 7.10 -6.48 9.39
N GLY A 60 6.46 -5.62 10.19
CA GLY A 60 6.73 -4.18 10.19
C GLY A 60 6.25 -3.47 8.93
N ILE A 61 5.41 -4.13 8.12
CA ILE A 61 4.75 -3.60 6.94
C ILE A 61 3.40 -3.03 7.39
N ASP A 62 3.43 -2.12 8.35
CA ASP A 62 2.22 -1.46 8.81
C ASP A 62 1.75 -0.45 7.74
N HIS A 63 0.66 -0.76 7.06
CA HIS A 63 0.03 0.16 6.12
C HIS A 63 -0.46 1.44 6.80
N HIS A 64 -0.66 1.50 8.12
CA HIS A 64 -0.92 2.78 8.79
C HIS A 64 0.31 3.70 8.84
N ARG A 65 1.52 3.14 8.77
CA ARG A 65 2.76 3.92 8.64
C ARG A 65 3.08 4.29 7.19
N LEU A 66 2.60 3.48 6.22
CA LEU A 66 2.71 3.80 4.78
C LEU A 66 1.58 4.73 4.29
N ALA A 67 0.36 4.61 4.81
CA ALA A 67 -0.75 5.55 4.59
C ALA A 67 -0.52 6.89 5.30
N ALA A 68 0.42 6.93 6.25
CA ALA A 68 0.98 8.14 6.82
C ALA A 68 2.34 8.52 6.22
N SER A 69 2.68 8.03 5.02
CA SER A 69 3.40 8.88 4.09
C SER A 69 2.44 10.02 3.74
N SER A 70 2.32 11.01 4.64
CA SER A 70 1.67 12.25 4.26
C SER A 70 2.43 12.72 3.05
N ASP A 71 1.79 12.68 1.90
CA ASP A 71 2.37 13.18 0.67
C ASP A 71 2.96 14.56 0.97
N ALA A 72 4.29 14.64 0.97
CA ALA A 72 5.01 15.82 1.42
C ALA A 72 4.82 16.98 0.43
N ARG A 73 4.22 16.71 -0.73
CA ARG A 73 3.86 17.71 -1.72
C ARG A 73 2.85 18.70 -1.12
N PRO A 74 2.98 20.00 -1.41
CA PRO A 74 1.98 20.98 -1.02
C PRO A 74 0.60 20.56 -1.52
N ARG A 75 -0.42 20.62 -0.66
CA ARG A 75 -1.78 20.26 -1.07
C ARG A 75 -2.25 21.17 -2.22
N PRO A 76 -2.75 20.61 -3.34
CA PRO A 76 -3.28 21.42 -4.43
C PRO A 76 -4.46 22.27 -3.95
N SER A 77 -4.58 23.49 -4.49
CA SER A 77 -5.76 24.30 -4.24
C SER A 77 -7.01 23.63 -4.83
N ALA A 78 -8.20 24.03 -4.38
CA ALA A 78 -9.46 23.53 -4.94
C ALA A 78 -9.57 23.79 -6.46
N ALA A 79 -8.97 24.88 -6.94
CA ALA A 79 -8.90 25.19 -8.36
C ALA A 79 -7.98 24.23 -9.13
N ASP A 80 -6.80 23.94 -8.59
CA ASP A 80 -5.83 23.04 -9.25
C ASP A 80 -6.34 21.59 -9.26
N LYS A 81 -7.10 21.19 -8.22
CA LYS A 81 -7.71 19.86 -8.14
C LYS A 81 -8.58 19.50 -9.34
N VAL A 82 -9.30 20.46 -9.92
CA VAL A 82 -10.16 20.19 -11.08
C VAL A 82 -9.35 19.65 -12.27
N VAL A 83 -8.17 20.23 -12.51
CA VAL A 83 -7.25 19.79 -13.58
C VAL A 83 -6.59 18.46 -13.19
N LEU A 84 -6.18 18.32 -11.93
CA LEU A 84 -5.57 17.09 -11.43
C LEU A 84 -6.54 15.89 -11.51
N ASP A 85 -7.82 16.09 -11.18
CA ASP A 85 -8.85 15.06 -11.23
C ASP A 85 -9.15 14.62 -12.67
N ALA A 86 -9.05 15.53 -13.65
CA ALA A 86 -9.14 15.19 -15.07
C ALA A 86 -7.98 14.30 -15.51
N LEU A 87 -6.75 14.68 -15.13
CA LEU A 87 -5.55 13.89 -15.40
C LEU A 87 -5.55 12.54 -14.68
N ALA A 88 -6.13 12.47 -13.48
CA ALA A 88 -6.28 11.23 -12.71
C ALA A 88 -7.23 10.23 -13.40
N ARG A 89 -8.23 10.71 -14.15
CA ARG A 89 -9.10 9.83 -14.96
C ARG A 89 -8.37 9.30 -16.18
N ARG A 90 -7.60 10.15 -16.86
CA ARG A 90 -6.83 9.79 -18.06
C ARG A 90 -5.70 10.79 -18.36
N PRO A 91 -4.49 10.31 -18.69
CA PRO A 91 -3.47 11.12 -19.35
C PRO A 91 -4.04 11.88 -20.55
N SER A 92 -3.75 13.18 -20.66
CA SER A 92 -4.40 14.05 -21.64
C SER A 92 -3.44 15.10 -22.19
N THR A 93 -3.66 15.55 -23.43
CA THR A 93 -2.92 16.72 -23.95
C THR A 93 -3.44 18.01 -23.31
N PHE A 94 -2.63 19.07 -23.41
CA PHE A 94 -3.04 20.42 -23.01
C PHE A 94 -4.34 20.86 -23.72
N ASP A 95 -4.41 20.70 -25.05
CA ASP A 95 -5.58 21.09 -25.84
C ASP A 95 -6.84 20.32 -25.44
N HIS A 96 -6.70 19.04 -25.09
CA HIS A 96 -7.81 18.23 -24.62
C HIS A 96 -8.34 18.72 -23.26
N LEU A 97 -7.45 19.08 -22.34
CA LEU A 97 -7.85 19.63 -21.04
C LEU A 97 -8.60 20.96 -21.18
N VAL A 98 -8.15 21.84 -22.08
CA VAL A 98 -8.85 23.11 -22.37
C VAL A 98 -10.25 22.83 -22.91
N ALA A 99 -10.39 21.87 -23.82
CA ALA A 99 -11.68 21.51 -24.41
C ALA A 99 -12.63 20.78 -23.43
N GLU A 100 -12.11 19.91 -22.55
CA GLU A 100 -12.92 19.14 -21.59
C GLU A 100 -13.39 20.00 -20.41
N LEU A 101 -12.53 20.88 -19.91
CA LEU A 101 -12.78 21.61 -18.65
C LEU A 101 -13.53 22.93 -18.84
N ASP A 102 -13.71 23.39 -20.09
CA ASP A 102 -14.33 24.68 -20.42
C ASP A 102 -13.70 25.85 -19.64
N LEU A 103 -12.38 25.79 -19.46
CA LEU A 103 -11.58 26.80 -18.76
C LEU A 103 -10.79 27.65 -19.77
N PRO A 104 -10.51 28.93 -19.46
CA PRO A 104 -9.59 29.73 -20.25
C PRO A 104 -8.23 29.05 -20.40
N ILE A 105 -7.61 29.19 -21.58
CA ILE A 105 -6.34 28.53 -21.91
C ILE A 105 -5.23 28.92 -20.92
N GLU A 106 -5.21 30.17 -20.50
CA GLU A 106 -4.29 30.72 -19.51
C GLU A 106 -4.48 30.09 -18.13
N ASP A 107 -5.73 29.81 -17.74
CA ASP A 107 -6.05 29.20 -16.45
C ASP A 107 -5.57 27.75 -16.42
N VAL A 108 -5.76 27.00 -17.50
CA VAL A 108 -5.26 25.62 -17.61
C VAL A 108 -3.74 25.60 -17.55
N ALA A 109 -3.07 26.50 -18.28
CA ALA A 109 -1.61 26.60 -18.29
C ALA A 109 -1.03 26.92 -16.91
N VAL A 110 -1.61 27.89 -16.20
CA VAL A 110 -1.16 28.29 -14.85
C VAL A 110 -1.36 27.15 -13.84
N ARG A 111 -2.50 26.45 -13.90
CA ARG A 111 -2.80 25.33 -12.99
C ARG A 111 -1.86 24.15 -13.23
N LEU A 112 -1.62 23.78 -14.50
CA LEU A 112 -0.68 22.72 -14.85
C LEU A 112 0.74 23.04 -14.40
N GLY A 113 1.23 24.26 -14.66
CA GLY A 113 2.56 24.66 -14.21
C GLY A 113 2.71 24.63 -12.69
N ARG A 114 1.65 24.97 -11.94
CA ARG A 114 1.65 24.86 -10.47
C ARG A 114 1.64 23.41 -10.01
N LEU A 115 0.80 22.57 -10.60
CA LEU A 115 0.74 21.13 -10.29
C LEU A 115 2.08 20.46 -10.59
N GLU A 116 2.74 20.81 -11.69
CA GLU A 116 4.07 20.34 -12.04
C GLU A 116 5.12 20.77 -11.02
N ALA A 117 5.16 22.07 -10.68
CA ALA A 117 6.10 22.60 -9.69
C ALA A 117 5.90 21.98 -8.29
N GLN A 118 4.66 21.60 -7.96
CA GLN A 118 4.33 20.90 -6.72
C GLN A 118 4.50 19.37 -6.82
N GLY A 119 4.85 18.86 -8.00
CA GLY A 119 5.09 17.45 -8.26
C GLY A 119 3.84 16.59 -8.41
N TRP A 120 2.64 17.17 -8.59
CA TRP A 120 1.36 16.45 -8.78
C TRP A 120 1.07 16.03 -10.21
N ALA A 121 1.68 16.69 -11.19
CA ALA A 121 1.56 16.35 -12.59
C ALA A 121 2.92 16.41 -13.28
N VAL A 122 3.07 15.71 -14.40
CA VAL A 122 4.29 15.75 -15.23
C VAL A 122 3.90 15.79 -16.70
N VAL A 123 4.75 16.39 -17.53
CA VAL A 123 4.64 16.34 -18.98
C VAL A 123 5.60 15.31 -19.56
N ASN A 124 5.05 14.34 -20.29
CA ASN A 124 5.79 13.26 -20.95
C ASN A 124 5.48 13.27 -22.44
N GLY A 125 6.43 13.73 -23.27
CA GLY A 125 6.30 13.67 -24.73
C GLY A 125 5.07 14.40 -25.31
N GLY A 126 4.61 15.48 -24.65
CA GLY A 126 3.46 16.28 -25.09
C GLY A 126 2.13 15.92 -24.41
N TRP A 127 2.12 14.93 -23.51
CA TRP A 127 0.95 14.52 -22.73
C TRP A 127 1.18 14.81 -21.25
N TRP A 128 0.13 15.19 -20.56
CA TRP A 128 0.14 15.43 -19.11
C TRP A 128 -0.40 14.21 -18.38
N GLU A 129 0.23 13.88 -17.26
CA GLU A 129 -0.10 12.73 -16.42
C GLU A 129 -0.15 13.14 -14.95
N ALA A 130 -1.13 12.62 -14.21
CA ALA A 130 -1.20 12.81 -12.76
C ALA A 130 -0.26 11.84 -12.04
N LEU A 131 0.50 12.36 -11.08
CA LEU A 131 1.34 11.56 -10.19
C LEU A 131 0.57 11.31 -8.89
N LEU A 132 -0.29 10.28 -8.87
CA LEU A 132 -1.05 9.93 -7.67
C LEU A 132 -0.16 9.13 -6.71
N ALA A 133 -0.12 9.52 -5.43
CA ALA A 133 0.56 8.74 -4.40
C ALA A 133 -0.14 7.37 -4.27
N SER A 134 0.65 6.30 -4.36
CA SER A 134 0.19 4.90 -4.27
C SER A 134 -0.18 4.50 -2.86
#